data_AF-A0A8J3C014-F1
#
_entry.id   AF-A0A8J3C014-F1
#
_cell.length_a   1.000
_cell.length_b   1.000
_cell.length_c   1.000
_cell.angle_alpha   90.00
_cell.angle_beta   90.00
_cell.angle_gamma   90.00
#
_symmetry.space_group_name_H-M   'P 1'
#
loop_
_entity.id
_entity.type
_entity.pdbx_description
1 polymer ?
#
loop_
_entity_poly.entity_id
_entity_poly.type
_entity_poly.pdbx_seq_one_letter_code
_entity_poly.pdbx_strand_id
1 'polypeptide(L)' 'MAEEPVYAPDQLKPGNRKWGRIGALGTAVLILSLFWGNHEGNTENVYLVVTALILVGAVITDAVLRRNGLKRNDQ' A
#
# COMPACT_ATOMS: atom_id res chain seq x y z
N MET A 1 25.84 2.04 -28.59
CA MET A 1 24.43 1.60 -28.51
C MET A 1 24.32 0.89 -27.16
N ALA A 2 23.47 1.35 -26.24
CA ALA A 2 23.23 0.58 -25.02
C ALA A 2 22.41 -0.67 -25.41
N GLU A 3 22.86 -1.85 -24.99
CA GLU A 3 22.15 -3.09 -25.23
C GLU A 3 20.84 -3.10 -24.44
N GLU A 4 19.72 -3.36 -25.11
CA GLU A 4 18.41 -3.42 -24.46
C GLU A 4 18.39 -4.65 -23.53
N PRO A 5 17.98 -4.49 -22.26
CA PRO A 5 17.96 -5.60 -21.32
C PRO A 5 16.99 -6.68 -21.79
N VAL A 6 17.50 -7.89 -22.04
CA VAL A 6 16.68 -9.06 -22.39
C VAL A 6 16.09 -9.65 -21.11
N TYR A 7 14.78 -9.54 -20.96
CA TYR A 7 14.04 -10.13 -19.85
C TYR A 7 13.46 -11.49 -20.24
N ALA A 8 13.62 -12.48 -19.37
CA ALA A 8 12.87 -13.72 -19.45
C ALA A 8 11.37 -13.45 -19.19
N PRO A 9 10.46 -14.29 -19.76
CA PRO A 9 9.01 -14.07 -19.68
C PRO A 9 8.44 -13.93 -18.26
N ASP A 10 9.15 -14.39 -17.24
CA ASP A 10 8.77 -14.39 -15.83
C ASP A 10 9.36 -13.22 -15.01
N GLN A 11 10.43 -12.57 -15.47
CA GLN A 11 11.13 -11.52 -14.71
C GLN A 11 10.30 -10.26 -14.49
N LEU A 12 9.38 -9.96 -15.41
CA LEU A 12 8.48 -8.82 -15.31
C LEU A 12 7.13 -9.20 -14.68
N LYS A 13 7.06 -10.34 -13.98
CA LYS A 13 5.82 -10.75 -13.34
C LYS A 13 5.46 -9.72 -12.28
N PRO A 14 4.24 -9.18 -12.32
CA PRO A 14 3.89 -8.16 -11.37
C PRO A 14 3.78 -8.71 -9.95
N GLY A 15 4.09 -7.87 -8.96
CA GLY A 15 4.10 -8.23 -7.55
C GLY A 15 2.78 -8.80 -7.01
N ASN A 16 2.88 -9.52 -5.89
CA ASN A 16 1.73 -10.17 -5.27
C ASN A 16 0.83 -9.16 -4.53
N ARG A 17 -0.32 -8.85 -5.13
CA ARG A 17 -1.29 -7.90 -4.59
C ARG A 17 -1.87 -8.30 -3.23
N LYS A 18 -2.04 -9.60 -2.97
CA LYS A 18 -2.55 -10.07 -1.66
C LYS A 18 -1.59 -9.64 -0.56
N TRP A 19 -0.28 -9.85 -0.77
CA TRP A 19 0.75 -9.42 0.15
C TRP A 19 0.83 -7.90 0.27
N GLY A 20 0.68 -7.16 -0.84
CA GLY A 20 0.61 -5.69 -0.79
C GLY A 20 -0.53 -5.16 0.09
N ARG A 21 -1.72 -5.77 0.01
CA ARG A 21 -2.87 -5.40 0.85
C ARG A 21 -2.66 -5.76 2.31
N ILE A 22 -2.13 -6.95 2.59
CA ILE A 22 -1.82 -7.38 3.96
C ILE A 22 -0.76 -6.45 4.56
N GLY A 23 0.28 -6.10 3.80
CA GLY A 23 1.30 -5.15 4.20
C GLY A 23 0.69 -3.80 4.55
N ALA A 24 -0.10 -3.20 3.65
CA ALA A 24 -0.73 -1.90 3.88
C ALA A 24 -1.65 -1.90 5.12
N LEU A 25 -2.51 -2.90 5.27
CA LEU A 25 -3.41 -3.00 6.43
C LEU A 25 -2.66 -3.32 7.72
N GLY A 26 -1.65 -4.19 7.67
CA GLY A 26 -0.80 -4.51 8.81
C GLY A 26 -0.02 -3.29 9.29
N THR A 27 0.56 -2.52 8.38
CA THR A 27 1.24 -1.26 8.69
C THR A 27 0.27 -0.23 9.27
N ALA A 28 -0.95 -0.11 8.74
CA ALA A 28 -1.95 0.78 9.33
C ALA A 28 -2.27 0.42 10.79
N VAL A 29 -2.46 -0.89 11.08
CA VAL A 29 -2.67 -1.37 12.46
C VAL A 29 -1.48 -1.07 13.36
N LEU A 30 -0.25 -1.32 12.87
CA LEU A 30 0.97 -1.02 13.62
C LEU A 30 1.10 0.48 13.93
N ILE A 31 0.83 1.36 12.95
CA ILE A 31 0.85 2.81 13.16
C ILE A 31 -0.18 3.24 14.20
N LEU A 32 -1.41 2.71 14.13
CA LEU A 32 -2.44 3.02 15.12
C LEU A 32 -2.10 2.47 16.51
N SER A 33 -1.33 1.38 16.62
CA SER A 33 -0.87 0.89 17.92
C SER A 33 0.07 1.88 18.63
N LEU A 34 0.70 2.80 17.91
CA LEU A 34 1.59 3.81 18.47
C LEU A 34 0.85 4.87 19.32
N PHE A 35 -0.49 4.91 19.32
CA PHE A 35 -1.25 5.72 20.30
C PHE A 35 -0.97 5.31 21.75
N TRP A 36 -0.57 4.06 21.98
CA TRP A 36 -0.18 3.60 23.30
C TRP A 36 1.29 3.92 23.56
N GLY A 37 1.54 4.93 24.38
CA GLY A 37 2.88 5.38 24.74
C GLY A 37 2.86 6.67 25.54
N ASN A 38 4.05 7.17 25.90
CA ASN A 38 4.19 8.46 26.57
C ASN A 38 4.11 9.59 25.54
N HIS A 39 2.91 10.14 25.34
CA HIS A 39 2.63 11.23 24.41
C HIS A 39 2.43 12.54 25.19
N GLU A 40 3.24 13.57 24.89
CA GLU A 40 3.05 14.92 25.46
C GLU A 40 2.18 15.82 24.55
N GLY A 41 2.06 15.50 23.26
CA GLY A 41 1.40 16.35 22.28
C GLY A 41 0.51 15.60 21.30
N ASN A 42 -0.50 16.30 20.76
CA ASN A 42 -1.47 15.73 19.81
C ASN A 42 -1.06 15.85 18.34
N THR A 43 -0.01 16.62 18.03
CA THR A 43 0.44 16.79 16.65
C THR A 43 0.88 15.46 16.03
N GLU A 44 1.62 14.64 16.79
CA GLU A 44 2.02 13.30 16.35
C GLU A 44 0.80 12.40 16.08
N ASN A 45 -0.18 12.43 16.98
CA ASN A 45 -1.43 11.68 16.84
C ASN A 45 -2.16 11.97 15.52
N VAL A 46 -2.18 13.24 15.09
CA VAL A 46 -2.76 13.62 13.79
C VAL A 46 -2.03 12.94 12.63
N TYR A 47 -0.69 12.93 12.64
CA TYR A 47 0.09 12.26 11.61
C TYR A 47 -0.12 10.74 11.60
N LEU A 48 -0.24 10.11 12.78
CA LEU A 48 -0.56 8.68 12.90
C LEU A 48 -1.91 8.36 12.26
N VAL A 49 -2.97 9.12 12.60
CA VAL A 49 -4.30 8.94 12.01
C VAL A 49 -4.26 9.14 10.50
N VAL A 50 -3.70 10.27 10.03
CA VAL A 50 -3.69 10.61 8.60
C VAL A 50 -2.95 9.55 7.79
N THR A 51 -1.80 9.08 8.28
CA THR A 51 -1.03 8.05 7.58
C THR A 51 -1.78 6.71 7.51
N ALA A 52 -2.42 6.30 8.62
CA ALA A 52 -3.23 5.08 8.64
C ALA A 52 -4.42 5.18 7.68
N LEU A 53 -5.11 6.33 7.64
CA LEU A 53 -6.23 6.57 6.72
C LEU A 53 -5.79 6.54 5.26
N ILE A 54 -4.60 7.05 4.91
CA ILE A 54 -4.06 6.97 3.55
C ILE A 54 -3.86 5.51 3.13
N LEU A 55 -3.25 4.69 3.98
CA LEU A 55 -3.01 3.27 3.68
C LEU A 55 -4.32 2.49 3.49
N VAL A 56 -5.26 2.67 4.42
CA VAL A 56 -6.58 2.02 4.34
C VAL A 56 -7.36 2.53 3.11
N GLY A 57 -7.36 3.84 2.88
CA GLY A 57 -8.00 4.48 1.74
C GLY A 57 -7.44 3.99 0.40
N ALA A 58 -6.13 3.79 0.30
CA ALA A 58 -5.50 3.22 -0.90
C ALA A 58 -5.98 1.78 -1.17
N VAL A 59 -6.08 0.94 -0.13
CA VAL A 59 -6.58 -0.44 -0.27
C VAL A 59 -8.05 -0.46 -0.67
N ILE A 60 -8.88 0.39 -0.06
CA ILE A 60 -10.31 0.51 -0.41
C ILE A 60 -10.45 1.00 -1.85
N THR A 61 -9.72 2.05 -2.25
CA THR A 61 -9.75 2.60 -3.60
C THR A 61 -9.35 1.55 -4.62
N ASP A 62 -8.24 0.82 -4.39
CA ASP A 62 -7.83 -0.30 -5.24
C ASP A 62 -8.89 -1.41 -5.31
N ALA A 63 -9.60 -1.70 -4.21
CA ALA A 63 -10.68 -2.69 -4.21
C ALA A 63 -11.90 -2.22 -5.01
N VAL A 64 -12.33 -0.98 -4.81
CA VAL A 64 -13.48 -0.37 -5.49
C VAL A 64 -13.23 -0.23 -6.98
N LEU A 65 -12.10 0.35 -7.38
CA LEU A 65 -11.76 0.53 -8.80
C LEU A 65 -11.75 -0.79 -9.57
N ARG A 66 -11.26 -1.87 -8.93
CA ARG A 66 -11.21 -3.18 -9.59
C ARG A 66 -12.52 -3.94 -9.56
N ARG A 67 -13.38 -3.71 -8.57
CA ARG A 67 -14.78 -4.15 -8.64
C ARG A 67 -15.50 -3.48 -9.81
N ASN A 68 -15.13 -2.24 -10.12
CA ASN A 68 -15.68 -1.45 -11.22
C ASN A 68 -14.97 -1.69 -12.56
N GLY A 69 -14.14 -2.74 -12.66
CA GLY A 69 -13.57 -3.17 -13.94
C GLY A 69 -12.26 -2.49 -14.34
N LEU A 70 -11.57 -1.77 -13.43
CA LEU A 70 -10.21 -1.31 -13.70
C LEU A 70 -9.31 -2.53 -13.99
N LYS A 71 -8.90 -2.64 -15.26
CA LYS A 71 -8.01 -3.69 -15.76
C LYS A 71 -6.56 -3.31 -15.50
N ARG A 72 -5.70 -4.33 -15.50
CA ARG A 72 -4.25 -4.17 -15.50
C ARG A 72 -3.82 -3.48 -16.79
N ASN A 73 -2.96 -2.47 -16.70
CA ASN A 73 -2.26 -1.91 -17.86
C ASN A 73 -1.06 -2.78 -18.28
N ASP A 74 -0.78 -3.83 -17.52
CA ASP A 74 0.27 -4.82 -17.71
C ASP A 74 -0.29 -6.17 -18.19
N GLN A 75 -1.41 -6.13 -18.93
CA GLN A 75 -1.96 -7.24 -19.72
C GLN A 75 -1.97 -6.91 -21.21
#